data_AF-A0A952THV5-F1
#
_entry.id   AF-A0A952THV5-F1
#
_cell.length_a   1.000
_cell.length_b   1.000
_cell.length_c   1.000
_cell.angle_alpha   90.00
_cell.angle_beta   90.00
_cell.angle_gamma   90.00
#
_symmetry.space_group_name_H-M   'P 1'
#
loop_
_entity.id
_entity.type
_entity.pdbx_description
1 polymer ?
#
loop_
_entity_poly.entity_id
_entity_poly.type
_entity_poly.pdbx_seq_one_letter_code
_entity_poly.pdbx_strand_id
1 'polypeptide(L)'
;MTLFTIGYEGLGIDEFTGFLVRNKVKRIADVRKNPISRKKGFSKRKLAEALAENGIEYTHVPELGVPTEWRKRAKNEEITRAKMFRDYVKKILPKEPEAFEALEILIKRKGLALLCYEADASDCHRRFVAEELVKRSRGRLKVKDLQVLRPQGKY
;
A
#
# COMPACT_ATOMS: atom_id res chain seq x y z
N MET A 1 1.43 -9.35 15.89
CA MET A 1 0.84 -8.11 15.32
C MET A 1 0.53 -8.38 13.86
N THR A 2 -0.47 -7.71 13.27
CA THR A 2 -0.86 -7.95 11.87
C THR A 2 -0.71 -6.67 11.06
N LEU A 3 0.03 -6.77 9.95
CA LEU A 3 0.10 -5.78 8.89
C LEU A 3 -0.76 -6.29 7.74
N PHE A 4 -1.68 -5.46 7.26
CA PHE A 4 -2.44 -5.74 6.07
C PHE A 4 -1.78 -5.09 4.86
N THR A 5 -1.96 -5.66 3.68
CA THR A 5 -1.66 -5.01 2.40
C THR A 5 -2.91 -5.01 1.55
N ILE A 6 -3.16 -3.94 0.79
CA ILE A 6 -4.35 -3.86 -0.08
C ILE A 6 -4.03 -3.02 -1.33
N GLY A 7 -4.54 -3.48 -2.47
CA GLY A 7 -4.57 -2.74 -3.73
C GLY A 7 -6.00 -2.36 -4.09
N TYR A 8 -6.19 -1.24 -4.78
CA TYR A 8 -7.53 -0.79 -5.22
C TYR A 8 -7.78 -0.95 -6.72
N GLU A 9 -6.83 -1.51 -7.46
CA GLU A 9 -7.04 -1.92 -8.84
C GLU A 9 -8.27 -2.84 -8.95
N GLY A 10 -9.15 -2.56 -9.90
CA GLY A 10 -10.40 -3.30 -10.06
C GLY A 10 -11.53 -3.04 -9.04
N LEU A 11 -11.34 -2.26 -7.96
CA LEU A 11 -12.37 -1.92 -6.95
C LEU A 11 -12.95 -0.50 -7.02
N GLY A 12 -14.27 -0.34 -6.97
CA GLY A 12 -14.90 0.96 -6.68
C GLY A 12 -14.56 1.47 -5.27
N ILE A 13 -14.75 2.78 -5.02
CA ILE A 13 -14.45 3.37 -3.70
C ILE A 13 -15.30 2.75 -2.59
N ASP A 14 -16.59 2.50 -2.85
CA ASP A 14 -17.52 1.91 -1.87
C ASP A 14 -17.22 0.43 -1.61
N GLU A 15 -16.84 -0.32 -2.65
CA GLU A 15 -16.37 -1.70 -2.51
C GLU A 15 -15.10 -1.77 -1.66
N PHE A 16 -14.18 -0.84 -1.91
CA PHE A 16 -12.91 -0.73 -1.20
C PHE A 16 -13.12 -0.38 0.28
N THR A 17 -13.87 0.67 0.60
CA THR A 17 -14.16 1.05 2.00
C THR A 17 -14.95 -0.04 2.72
N GLY A 18 -15.97 -0.61 2.08
CA GLY A 18 -16.72 -1.73 2.63
C GLY A 18 -15.85 -2.96 2.92
N PHE A 19 -14.88 -3.26 2.06
CA PHE A 19 -13.92 -4.34 2.30
C PHE A 19 -13.03 -4.08 3.51
N LEU A 20 -12.54 -2.85 3.67
CA LEU A 20 -11.74 -2.44 4.83
C LEU A 20 -12.54 -2.56 6.14
N VAL A 21 -13.80 -2.10 6.14
CA VAL A 21 -14.69 -2.19 7.31
C VAL A 21 -14.94 -3.65 7.71
N ARG A 22 -15.26 -4.52 6.75
CA ARG A 22 -15.46 -5.97 7.02
C ARG A 22 -14.22 -6.65 7.60
N ASN A 23 -13.04 -6.23 7.16
CA ASN A 23 -11.75 -6.73 7.68
C ASN A 23 -11.28 -6.00 8.94
N LYS A 24 -12.10 -5.10 9.51
CA LYS A 24 -11.81 -4.31 10.72
C LYS A 24 -10.52 -3.49 10.60
N VAL A 25 -10.17 -3.06 9.39
CA VAL A 25 -9.04 -2.15 9.19
C VAL A 25 -9.39 -0.80 9.77
N LYS A 26 -8.51 -0.25 10.61
CA LYS A 26 -8.69 1.06 11.26
C LYS A 26 -7.78 2.15 10.73
N ARG A 27 -6.72 1.79 10.01
CA ARG A 27 -5.74 2.73 9.45
C ARG A 27 -5.25 2.28 8.09
N ILE A 28 -5.05 3.26 7.21
CA ILE A 28 -4.42 3.12 5.90
C ILE A 28 -3.13 3.94 5.89
N ALA A 29 -2.01 3.29 5.53
CA ALA A 29 -0.80 3.96 5.11
C ALA A 29 -0.70 3.88 3.58
N ASP A 30 -0.93 4.99 2.92
CA ASP A 30 -0.80 5.14 1.48
C ASP A 30 0.67 5.33 1.12
N VAL A 31 1.28 4.30 0.53
CA VAL A 31 2.71 4.30 0.15
C VAL A 31 2.92 4.71 -1.31
N ARG A 32 1.92 5.33 -1.95
CA ARG A 32 2.08 5.88 -3.30
C ARG A 32 2.97 7.12 -3.24
N LYS A 33 3.98 7.20 -4.12
CA LYS A 33 4.82 8.41 -4.22
C LYS A 33 3.96 9.64 -4.50
N ASN A 34 3.09 9.53 -5.49
CA ASN A 34 2.10 10.53 -5.87
C ASN A 34 0.70 9.90 -5.77
N PRO A 35 -0.14 10.29 -4.81
CA PRO A 35 -1.48 9.75 -4.61
C PRO A 35 -2.51 10.37 -5.57
N ILE A 36 -2.12 10.51 -6.84
CA ILE A 36 -2.96 10.94 -7.95
C ILE A 36 -3.52 9.68 -8.59
N SER A 37 -4.84 9.61 -8.74
CA SER A 37 -5.51 8.47 -9.36
C SER A 37 -6.55 8.96 -10.36
N ARG A 38 -6.58 8.32 -11.53
CA ARG A 38 -7.66 8.50 -12.52
C ARG A 38 -8.93 7.76 -12.10
N LYS A 39 -8.84 6.86 -11.12
CA LYS A 39 -9.98 6.14 -10.59
C LYS A 39 -10.75 7.05 -9.62
N LYS A 40 -12.04 7.25 -9.90
CA LYS A 40 -12.94 8.06 -9.08
C LYS A 40 -12.86 7.61 -7.61
N GLY A 41 -12.69 8.56 -6.70
CA GLY A 41 -12.58 8.31 -5.26
C GLY A 41 -11.17 8.03 -4.73
N PHE A 42 -10.18 7.75 -5.58
CA PHE A 42 -8.83 7.33 -5.12
C PHE A 42 -7.75 8.42 -5.19
N SER A 43 -8.11 9.66 -5.53
CA SER A 43 -7.24 10.83 -5.29
C SER A 43 -7.08 11.05 -3.78
N LYS A 44 -5.91 11.51 -3.30
CA LYS A 44 -5.63 11.75 -1.87
C LYS A 44 -6.81 12.30 -1.07
N ARG A 45 -7.35 13.45 -1.48
CA ARG A 45 -8.45 14.12 -0.79
C ARG A 45 -9.71 13.25 -0.72
N LYS A 46 -10.18 12.76 -1.86
CA LYS A 46 -11.39 11.92 -1.93
C LYS A 46 -11.26 10.59 -1.19
N LEU A 47 -10.07 10.00 -1.23
CA LEU A 47 -9.79 8.78 -0.50
C LEU A 47 -9.82 9.03 1.01
N ALA A 48 -9.19 10.12 1.47
CA ALA A 48 -9.20 10.51 2.87
C ALA A 48 -10.63 10.80 3.37
N GLU A 49 -11.45 11.51 2.58
CA GLU A 49 -12.87 11.76 2.87
C GLU A 49 -13.64 10.43 3.05
N ALA A 50 -13.59 9.55 2.06
CA ALA A 50 -14.31 8.27 2.10
C ALA A 50 -13.84 7.34 3.24
N LEU A 51 -12.55 7.35 3.57
CA LEU A 51 -12.02 6.60 4.71
C LEU A 51 -12.49 7.17 6.05
N ALA A 52 -12.49 8.51 6.19
CA ALA A 52 -12.93 9.18 7.41
C ALA A 52 -14.42 8.95 7.70
N GLU A 53 -15.27 8.97 6.68
CA GLU A 53 -16.71 8.62 6.77
C GLU A 53 -16.93 7.20 7.34
N ASN A 54 -15.96 6.30 7.14
CA ASN A 54 -15.99 4.93 7.65
C ASN A 54 -15.17 4.75 8.94
N GLY A 55 -14.71 5.84 9.56
CA GLY A 55 -13.90 5.82 10.79
C GLY A 55 -12.51 5.18 10.60
N ILE A 56 -11.94 5.29 9.40
CA ILE A 56 -10.61 4.76 9.05
C ILE A 56 -9.64 5.94 8.92
N GLU A 57 -8.57 5.89 9.70
CA GLU A 57 -7.52 6.92 9.65
C GLU A 57 -6.68 6.77 8.37
N TYR A 58 -6.35 7.88 7.72
CA TYR A 58 -5.53 7.91 6.51
C TYR A 58 -4.22 8.66 6.76
N THR A 59 -3.11 8.00 6.47
CA THR A 59 -1.77 8.59 6.47
C THR A 59 -1.12 8.38 5.11
N HIS A 60 -0.55 9.43 4.54
CA HIS A 60 0.22 9.35 3.30
C HIS A 60 1.71 9.29 3.61
N VAL A 61 2.42 8.31 3.07
CA VAL A 61 3.85 8.04 3.31
C VAL A 61 4.60 8.01 1.98
N PRO A 62 4.77 9.17 1.31
CA PRO A 62 5.40 9.27 -0.01
C PRO A 62 6.88 8.91 -0.01
N GLU A 63 7.55 8.93 1.12
CA GLU A 63 8.96 8.53 1.33
C GLU A 63 9.18 7.10 0.82
N LEU A 64 8.22 6.21 1.14
CA LEU A 64 8.24 4.80 0.75
C LEU A 64 7.67 4.56 -0.65
N GLY A 65 7.40 5.59 -1.45
CA GLY A 65 6.87 5.44 -2.80
C GLY A 65 7.95 5.27 -3.87
N VAL A 66 7.69 4.45 -4.89
CA VAL A 66 8.58 4.36 -6.08
C VAL A 66 8.54 5.67 -6.87
N PRO A 67 9.70 6.29 -7.18
CA PRO A 67 9.76 7.51 -7.99
C PRO A 67 9.02 7.40 -9.31
N THR A 68 8.32 8.47 -9.70
CA THR A 68 7.51 8.50 -10.93
C THR A 68 8.33 8.22 -12.17
N GLU A 69 9.53 8.77 -12.27
CA GLU A 69 10.40 8.55 -13.41
C GLU A 69 10.81 7.08 -13.54
N TRP A 70 11.03 6.36 -12.44
CA TRP A 70 11.37 4.95 -12.51
C TRP A 70 10.19 4.11 -13.00
N ARG A 71 8.97 4.44 -12.54
CA ARG A 71 7.74 3.79 -13.02
C ARG A 71 7.51 4.05 -14.50
N LYS A 72 7.78 5.27 -15.01
CA LYS A 72 7.68 5.60 -16.44
C LYS A 72 8.68 4.80 -17.27
N ARG A 73 9.96 4.76 -16.86
CA ARG A 73 11.00 3.99 -17.53
C ARG A 73 10.69 2.49 -17.57
N ALA A 74 10.13 1.95 -16.49
CA ALA A 74 9.68 0.56 -16.47
C ALA A 74 8.50 0.30 -17.41
N LYS A 75 7.57 1.26 -17.51
CA LYS A 75 6.42 1.19 -18.43
C LYS A 75 6.84 1.31 -19.89
N ASN A 76 7.85 2.12 -20.19
CA ASN A 76 8.42 2.30 -21.52
C ASN A 76 9.46 1.23 -21.88
N GLU A 77 9.59 0.18 -21.06
CA GLU A 77 10.52 -0.94 -21.26
C GLU A 77 12.02 -0.57 -21.26
N GLU A 78 12.37 0.67 -20.88
CA GLU A 78 13.77 1.11 -20.74
C GLU A 78 14.50 0.41 -19.58
N ILE A 79 13.75 -0.02 -18.56
CA ILE A 79 14.23 -0.88 -17.48
C ILE A 79 13.20 -1.96 -17.19
N THR A 80 13.64 -3.14 -16.76
CA THR A 80 12.71 -4.18 -16.31
C THR A 80 12.10 -3.82 -14.95
N ARG A 81 10.87 -4.28 -14.68
CA ARG A 81 10.24 -4.17 -13.34
C ARG A 81 11.13 -4.75 -12.24
N ALA A 82 11.77 -5.89 -12.50
CA ALA A 82 12.71 -6.52 -11.58
C ALA A 82 13.91 -5.59 -11.26
N LYS A 83 14.48 -4.91 -12.26
CA LYS A 83 15.55 -3.93 -12.05
C LYS A 83 15.05 -2.74 -11.22
N MET A 84 13.86 -2.22 -11.52
CA MET A 84 13.24 -1.13 -10.76
C MET A 84 13.08 -1.51 -9.28
N PHE A 85 12.56 -2.70 -8.99
CA PHE A 85 12.40 -3.17 -7.61
C PHE A 85 13.72 -3.40 -6.88
N ARG A 86 14.73 -3.98 -7.54
CA ARG A 86 16.07 -4.10 -6.96
C ARG A 86 16.66 -2.74 -6.59
N ASP A 87 16.53 -1.76 -7.49
CA ASP A 87 17.00 -0.40 -7.21
C ASP A 87 16.20 0.26 -6.10
N TYR A 88 14.88 0.04 -6.03
CA TYR A 88 14.03 0.57 -4.98
C TYR A 88 14.44 0.05 -3.59
N VAL A 89 14.63 -1.26 -3.46
CA VAL A 89 15.09 -1.88 -2.20
C VAL A 89 16.48 -1.40 -1.80
N LYS A 90 17.39 -1.20 -2.76
CA LYS A 90 18.77 -0.78 -2.46
C LYS A 90 18.94 0.72 -2.21
N LYS A 91 18.16 1.56 -2.89
CA LYS A 91 18.41 3.01 -2.96
C LYS A 91 17.38 3.86 -2.24
N ILE A 92 16.15 3.36 -2.03
CA ILE A 92 15.06 4.09 -1.39
C ILE A 92 14.88 3.60 0.06
N LEU A 93 14.49 2.34 0.27
CA LEU A 93 14.13 1.85 1.60
C LEU A 93 15.17 2.14 2.71
N PRO A 94 16.49 1.96 2.51
CA PRO A 94 17.48 2.19 3.56
C PRO A 94 17.62 3.67 3.97
N LYS A 95 17.11 4.59 3.16
CA LYS A 95 17.20 6.04 3.40
C LYS A 95 16.02 6.60 4.19
N GLU A 96 15.03 5.78 4.51
CA GLU A 96 13.77 6.24 5.12
C GLU A 96 13.51 5.58 6.50
N PRO A 97 14.48 5.56 7.45
CA PRO A 97 14.29 4.90 8.73
C PRO A 97 13.13 5.49 9.55
N GLU A 98 12.93 6.80 9.50
CA GLU A 98 11.87 7.52 10.22
C GLU A 98 10.48 7.13 9.71
N ALA A 99 10.32 6.94 8.40
CA ALA A 99 9.06 6.51 7.81
C ALA A 99 8.67 5.12 8.33
N PHE A 100 9.63 4.20 8.43
CA PHE A 100 9.40 2.88 9.00
C PHE A 100 9.08 2.93 10.50
N GLU A 101 9.77 3.77 11.28
CA GLU A 101 9.47 3.96 12.70
C GLU A 101 8.05 4.47 12.92
N ALA A 102 7.60 5.42 12.11
CA ALA A 102 6.22 5.91 12.13
C ALA A 102 5.23 4.78 11.84
N LEU A 103 5.49 3.94 10.82
CA LEU A 103 4.64 2.80 10.50
C LEU A 103 4.61 1.77 11.64
N GLU A 104 5.75 1.47 12.27
CA GLU A 104 5.83 0.56 13.41
C GLU A 104 4.97 1.04 14.59
N ILE A 105 5.00 2.34 14.91
CA ILE A 105 4.15 2.93 15.95
C ILE A 105 2.66 2.74 15.61
N LEU A 106 2.27 3.00 14.36
CA LEU A 106 0.88 2.86 13.91
C LEU A 106 0.39 1.41 13.99
N ILE A 107 1.23 0.45 13.56
CA ILE A 107 0.96 -0.99 13.62
C ILE A 107 0.70 -1.42 15.07
N LYS A 108 1.53 -0.98 16.03
CA LYS A 108 1.41 -1.36 17.44
C LYS A 108 0.09 -0.92 18.08
N ARG A 109 -0.48 0.21 17.66
CA ARG A 109 -1.67 0.81 18.30
C ARG A 109 -2.99 0.13 17.93
N LYS A 110 -3.28 -0.05 16.63
CA LYS A 110 -4.57 -0.66 16.16
C LYS A 110 -4.45 -1.44 14.84
N GLY A 111 -3.24 -1.88 14.46
CA GLY A 111 -3.00 -2.46 13.13
C GLY A 111 -3.03 -1.41 12.00
N LEU A 112 -2.53 -1.80 10.83
CA LEU A 112 -2.33 -0.91 9.68
C LEU A 112 -2.50 -1.70 8.38
N ALA A 113 -3.07 -1.06 7.35
CA ALA A 113 -3.06 -1.56 5.99
C ALA A 113 -2.17 -0.69 5.09
N LEU A 114 -1.18 -1.28 4.42
CA LEU A 114 -0.42 -0.62 3.36
C LEU A 114 -1.26 -0.58 2.07
N LEU A 115 -1.43 0.61 1.52
CA LEU A 115 -2.20 0.85 0.30
C LEU A 115 -1.29 1.20 -0.87
N CYS A 116 -1.50 0.53 -1.99
CA CYS A 116 -1.02 0.95 -3.31
C CYS A 116 -2.11 0.76 -4.38
N TYR A 117 -1.78 0.94 -5.65
CA TYR A 117 -2.67 0.75 -6.78
C TYR A 117 -2.89 -0.74 -7.10
N GLU A 118 -1.83 -1.47 -7.43
CA GLU A 118 -1.86 -2.82 -8.00
C GLU A 118 -2.64 -3.80 -7.11
N ALA A 119 -3.52 -4.63 -7.67
CA ALA A 119 -4.31 -5.55 -6.86
C ALA A 119 -3.41 -6.58 -6.15
N ASP A 120 -2.45 -7.17 -6.87
CA ASP A 120 -1.51 -8.13 -6.33
C ASP A 120 -0.32 -7.46 -5.64
N ALA A 121 -0.04 -7.85 -4.39
CA ALA A 121 1.12 -7.37 -3.66
C ALA A 121 2.44 -7.92 -4.22
N SER A 122 2.42 -9.11 -4.83
CA SER A 122 3.62 -9.78 -5.35
C SER A 122 4.34 -8.94 -6.42
N ASP A 123 3.56 -8.24 -7.24
CA ASP A 123 4.00 -7.35 -8.30
C ASP A 123 3.88 -5.85 -7.91
N CYS A 124 3.95 -5.55 -6.61
CA CYS A 124 3.84 -4.18 -6.11
C CYS A 124 4.99 -3.84 -5.16
N HIS A 125 5.42 -2.58 -5.13
CA HIS A 125 6.49 -2.14 -4.23
C HIS A 125 6.10 -2.27 -2.75
N ARG A 126 4.79 -2.26 -2.43
CA ARG A 126 4.30 -2.42 -1.06
C ARG A 126 4.74 -3.75 -0.42
N ARG A 127 5.03 -4.78 -1.23
CA ARG A 127 5.60 -6.04 -0.73
C ARG A 127 6.95 -5.80 -0.04
N PHE A 128 7.85 -5.05 -0.67
CA PHE A 128 9.17 -4.80 -0.09
C PHE A 128 9.09 -3.93 1.18
N VAL A 129 8.12 -3.02 1.25
CA VAL A 129 7.84 -2.27 2.49
C VAL A 129 7.37 -3.21 3.60
N ALA A 130 6.47 -4.14 3.29
CA ALA A 130 6.00 -5.14 4.25
C ALA A 130 7.12 -6.09 4.69
N GLU A 131 7.95 -6.57 3.75
CA GLU A 131 9.12 -7.42 4.04
C GLU A 131 10.12 -6.72 4.98
N GLU A 132 10.43 -5.44 4.74
CA GLU A 132 11.33 -4.67 5.61
C GLU A 132 10.73 -4.47 7.01
N LEU A 133 9.42 -4.21 7.12
CA LEU A 133 8.73 -4.14 8.43
C LEU A 133 8.77 -5.48 9.18
N VAL A 134 8.62 -6.60 8.48
CA VAL A 134 8.76 -7.95 9.07
C VAL A 134 10.17 -8.16 9.60
N LYS A 135 11.19 -7.82 8.80
CA LYS A 135 12.60 -7.91 9.19
C LYS A 135 12.89 -7.06 10.43
N ARG A 136 12.47 -5.80 10.45
CA ARG A 136 12.63 -4.89 11.61
C ARG A 136 11.91 -5.39 12.85
N SER A 137 10.75 -6.05 12.68
CA SER A 137 10.02 -6.68 13.79
C SER A 137 10.62 -8.01 14.30
N ARG A 138 11.75 -8.47 13.72
CA ARG A 138 12.34 -9.79 13.97
C ARG A 138 11.34 -10.94 13.78
N GLY A 139 10.52 -10.85 12.73
CA GLY A 139 9.53 -11.88 12.36
C GLY A 139 8.24 -11.91 13.19
N ARG A 140 8.05 -10.97 14.14
CA ARG A 140 6.84 -10.93 14.99
C ARG A 140 5.61 -10.36 14.28
N LEU A 141 5.83 -9.65 13.18
CA LEU A 141 4.77 -9.09 12.34
C LEU A 141 4.30 -10.13 11.33
N LYS A 142 3.00 -10.42 11.31
CA LYS A 142 2.36 -11.26 10.29
C LYS A 142 1.78 -10.36 9.21
N VAL A 143 2.08 -10.64 7.96
CA VAL A 143 1.53 -9.91 6.81
C VAL A 143 0.33 -10.67 6.25
N LYS A 144 -0.77 -9.96 6.01
CA LYS A 144 -1.98 -10.51 5.38
C LYS A 144 -2.39 -9.62 4.21
N ASP A 145 -2.30 -10.14 2.99
CA ASP A 145 -2.82 -9.44 1.82
C ASP A 145 -4.35 -9.56 1.78
N LEU A 146 -4.98 -8.40 1.70
CA LEU A 146 -6.41 -8.23 1.61
C LEU A 146 -6.81 -8.30 0.14
N GLN A 147 -6.70 -9.50 -0.43
CA GLN A 147 -7.21 -9.75 -1.77
C GLN A 147 -8.73 -9.76 -1.71
N VAL A 148 -9.35 -8.96 -2.57
CA VAL A 148 -10.77 -9.15 -2.86
C VAL A 148 -10.86 -10.43 -3.67
N LEU A 149 -11.26 -11.52 -3.00
CA LEU A 149 -11.76 -12.69 -3.70
C LEU A 149 -12.93 -12.19 -4.55
N ARG A 150 -12.68 -11.96 -5.84
CA ARG A 150 -13.76 -11.86 -6.81
C ARG A 150 -14.50 -13.19 -6.72
N PRO A 151 -15.82 -13.21 -6.53
CA PRO A 151 -16.58 -14.41 -6.85
C PRO A 151 -16.15 -14.84 -8.25
N GLN A 152 -15.76 -16.10 -8.41
CA GLN A 152 -15.52 -16.61 -9.75
C GLN A 152 -16.81 -16.43 -10.56
N GLY A 153 -16.74 -15.60 -11.60
CA GLY A 153 -17.82 -15.36 -12.54
C GLY A 153 -18.86 -14.34 -12.08
N LYS A 154 -18.83 -13.15 -12.70
CA LYS A 154 -19.98 -12.62 -13.44
C LYS A 154 -19.45 -11.91 -14.68
N TYR A 155 -20.03 -12.29 -15.81
CA TYR A 155 -19.71 -11.96 -17.20
C TYR A 155 -19.63 -10.45 -17.47
#